data_AF-A0A2P4X5Y2-F1
#
_entry.id   AF-A0A2P4X5Y2-F1
#
_cell.length_a   1.000
_cell.length_b   1.000
_cell.length_c   1.000
_cell.angle_alpha   90.00
_cell.angle_beta   90.00
_cell.angle_gamma   90.00
#
_symmetry.space_group_name_H-M   'P 1'
#
loop_
_entity.id
_entity.type
_entity.pdbx_description
1 polymer ?
#
loop_
_entity_poly.entity_id
_entity_poly.type
_entity_poly.pdbx_seq_one_letter_code
_entity_poly.pdbx_strand_id
1 'polypeptide(L)'
;MAPNLAQSSYDLQPATVLWTKEQQIKMWEHFLDKFSDIQSRFPSPIDRFEEEGKPKMEQIVMGLIERRVPITLVLPSFPFKSPNSADKVLGKLPDRAEELSLTRLERFCREVEEAYPPGCRIVIFSDGRVFNDLLGVSLRDLYAFEIELKRMVKEAGLTHICFDSMDNYVKNVANPIPEILERFNVLHMDFDVRIKTESAIRNTYCSFCKFLERDLAPQWVGMSRTAMKRNCGKIAKQMMHRNVGFSALVDDSYPDALRISIHQYNNAGPKF
;
A
#
# COMPACT_ATOMS: atom_id res chain seq x y z
N MET A 1 -0.61 9.51 24.37
CA MET A 1 -1.21 8.22 24.72
C MET A 1 -2.17 7.88 23.59
N ALA A 2 -1.79 6.93 22.75
CA ALA A 2 -2.65 6.50 21.64
C ALA A 2 -3.92 5.85 22.22
N PRO A 3 -5.12 6.13 21.69
CA PRO A 3 -6.31 5.45 22.14
C PRO A 3 -6.23 3.98 21.68
N ASN A 4 -6.35 3.08 22.67
CA ASN A 4 -6.55 1.65 22.51
C ASN A 4 -7.53 1.37 21.37
N LEU A 5 -7.02 0.94 20.22
CA LEU A 5 -7.78 0.07 19.34
C LEU A 5 -8.14 -1.15 20.17
N ALA A 6 -9.44 -1.34 20.36
CA ALA A 6 -10.01 -2.39 21.17
C ALA A 6 -9.27 -3.71 20.93
N GLN A 7 -8.63 -4.21 22.00
CA GLN A 7 -8.33 -5.63 22.15
C GLN A 7 -9.68 -6.34 22.12
N SER A 8 -10.15 -6.68 20.91
CA SER A 8 -11.12 -7.74 20.75
C SER A 8 -10.47 -8.95 21.42
N SER A 9 -11.04 -9.40 22.53
CA SER A 9 -10.64 -10.61 23.21
C SER A 9 -10.61 -11.72 22.16
N TYR A 10 -9.41 -12.16 21.81
CA TYR A 10 -9.24 -13.41 21.10
C TYR A 10 -9.77 -14.49 22.04
N ASP A 11 -10.99 -14.96 21.76
CA ASP A 11 -11.49 -16.20 22.34
C ASP A 11 -10.39 -17.24 22.14
N LEU A 12 -9.83 -17.72 23.25
CA LEU A 12 -8.84 -18.78 23.28
C LEU A 12 -9.50 -20.03 22.69
N GLN A 13 -9.36 -20.20 21.37
CA GLN A 13 -9.66 -21.45 20.71
C GLN A 13 -8.78 -22.56 21.34
N PRO A 14 -9.32 -23.79 21.43
CA PRO A 14 -8.61 -24.90 22.08
C PRO A 14 -7.27 -25.14 21.38
N ALA A 15 -6.24 -25.50 22.17
CA ALA A 15 -4.87 -25.77 21.75
C ALA A 15 -4.77 -26.20 20.28
N THR A 16 -4.43 -25.24 19.41
CA THR A 16 -4.28 -25.48 17.98
C THR A 16 -3.24 -26.57 17.79
N VAL A 17 -3.66 -27.70 17.22
CA VAL A 17 -2.74 -28.75 16.76
C VAL A 17 -1.68 -28.07 15.91
N LEU A 18 -0.42 -28.17 16.34
CA LEU A 18 0.72 -27.66 15.60
C LEU A 18 0.78 -28.43 14.27
N TRP A 19 0.82 -27.69 13.17
CA TRP A 19 0.96 -28.28 11.85
C TRP A 19 2.32 -28.97 11.71
N THR A 20 2.34 -30.10 11.01
CA THR A 20 3.60 -30.75 10.61
C THR A 20 4.32 -29.88 9.59
N LYS A 21 5.64 -30.05 9.45
CA LYS A 21 6.41 -29.34 8.41
C LYS A 21 5.83 -29.56 7.00
N GLU A 22 5.33 -30.76 6.71
CA GLU A 22 4.70 -31.08 5.43
C GLU A 22 3.43 -30.26 5.20
N GLN A 23 2.60 -30.07 6.24
CA GLN A 23 1.40 -29.23 6.14
C GLN A 23 1.77 -27.75 5.92
N GLN A 24 2.82 -27.27 6.57
CA GLN A 24 3.31 -25.89 6.39
C GLN A 24 3.82 -25.66 4.96
N ILE A 25 4.61 -26.60 4.41
CA ILE A 25 5.11 -26.52 3.03
C ILE A 25 3.95 -26.52 2.03
N LYS A 26 2.98 -27.44 2.17
CA LYS A 26 1.79 -27.47 1.29
C LYS A 26 1.00 -26.16 1.35
N MET A 27 0.92 -25.54 2.53
CA MET A 27 0.25 -24.25 2.66
C MET A 27 1.02 -23.11 2.01
N TRP A 28 2.35 -23.09 2.14
CA TRP A 28 3.18 -22.14 1.42
C TRP A 28 3.02 -22.26 -0.10
N GLU A 29 3.03 -23.49 -0.64
CA GLU A 29 2.80 -23.74 -2.05
C GLU A 29 1.41 -23.26 -2.50
N HIS A 30 0.36 -23.53 -1.71
CA HIS A 30 -1.00 -23.04 -1.98
C HIS A 30 -1.07 -21.51 -1.91
N PHE A 31 -0.44 -20.88 -0.92
CA PHE A 31 -0.37 -19.43 -0.82
C PHE A 31 0.28 -18.82 -2.07
N LEU A 32 1.41 -19.38 -2.51
CA LEU A 32 2.15 -18.90 -3.66
C LEU A 32 1.35 -19.03 -4.96
N ASP A 33 0.64 -20.15 -5.15
CA ASP A 33 -0.29 -20.36 -6.26
C ASP A 33 -1.34 -19.24 -6.32
N LYS A 34 -2.03 -18.98 -5.21
CA LYS A 34 -3.05 -17.91 -5.12
C LYS A 34 -2.46 -16.51 -5.24
N PHE A 35 -1.28 -16.28 -4.68
CA PHE A 35 -0.62 -14.97 -4.78
C PHE A 35 -0.27 -14.64 -6.23
N SER A 36 0.05 -15.65 -7.03
CA SER A 36 0.40 -15.49 -8.44
C SER A 36 -0.74 -14.88 -9.29
N ASP A 37 -1.99 -14.94 -8.81
CA ASP A 37 -3.16 -14.31 -9.43
C ASP A 37 -3.26 -12.82 -9.15
N ILE A 38 -2.61 -12.29 -8.10
CA ILE A 38 -2.62 -10.86 -7.78
C ILE A 38 -1.26 -10.19 -8.00
N GLN A 39 -0.22 -10.98 -8.24
CA GLN A 39 1.14 -10.53 -8.48
C GLN A 39 1.30 -9.92 -9.88
N SER A 40 1.98 -8.77 -9.96
CA SER A 40 2.45 -8.23 -11.24
C SER A 40 3.66 -9.02 -11.74
N ARG A 41 3.66 -9.40 -13.02
CA ARG A 41 4.77 -10.13 -13.66
C ARG A 41 5.49 -9.24 -14.67
N PHE A 42 6.82 -9.33 -14.68
CA PHE A 42 7.68 -8.62 -15.63
C PHE A 42 8.49 -9.60 -16.47
N PRO A 43 8.99 -9.19 -17.64
CA PRO A 43 9.93 -10.03 -18.38
C PRO A 43 11.27 -10.14 -17.64
N SER A 44 11.90 -11.30 -17.71
CA SER A 44 13.31 -11.45 -17.33
C SER A 44 14.19 -10.52 -18.17
N PRO A 45 15.24 -9.87 -17.61
CA PRO A 45 15.75 -10.01 -16.23
C PRO A 45 15.19 -8.96 -15.25
N ILE A 46 14.10 -8.26 -15.59
CA ILE A 46 13.52 -7.22 -14.73
C ILE A 46 12.80 -7.86 -13.54
N ASP A 47 12.07 -8.95 -13.78
CA ASP A 47 11.44 -9.71 -12.70
C ASP A 47 12.50 -10.55 -11.97
N ARG A 48 12.69 -10.27 -10.68
CA ARG A 48 13.62 -10.96 -9.78
C ARG A 48 12.87 -11.71 -8.68
N PHE A 49 11.58 -12.02 -8.91
CA PHE A 49 10.78 -12.73 -7.93
C PHE A 49 11.34 -14.11 -7.59
N GLU A 50 11.57 -14.99 -8.59
CA GLU A 50 12.03 -16.36 -8.31
C GLU A 50 13.38 -16.41 -7.60
N GLU A 51 14.33 -15.56 -8.00
CA GLU A 51 15.71 -15.58 -7.49
C GLU A 51 15.85 -14.89 -6.12
N GLU A 52 15.08 -13.83 -5.85
CA GLU A 52 15.26 -12.99 -4.65
C GLU A 52 13.98 -12.70 -3.88
N GLY A 53 12.86 -12.51 -4.57
CA GLY A 53 11.60 -12.16 -3.94
C GLY A 53 10.95 -13.30 -3.17
N LYS A 54 10.85 -14.46 -3.81
CA LYS A 54 10.18 -15.66 -3.31
C LYS A 54 10.79 -16.17 -2.00
N PRO A 55 12.13 -16.29 -1.84
CA PRO A 55 12.70 -16.67 -0.55
C PRO A 55 12.37 -15.69 0.59
N LYS A 56 12.30 -14.38 0.31
CA LYS A 56 11.95 -13.35 1.30
C LYS A 56 10.47 -13.43 1.68
N MET A 57 9.59 -13.63 0.68
CA MET A 57 8.17 -13.81 0.90
C MET A 57 7.91 -15.09 1.72
N GLU A 58 8.58 -16.19 1.36
CA GLU A 58 8.51 -17.46 2.07
C GLU A 58 8.86 -17.28 3.53
N GLN A 59 9.98 -16.61 3.83
CA GLN A 59 10.40 -16.33 5.21
C GLN A 59 9.31 -15.59 6.01
N ILE A 60 8.67 -14.56 5.43
CA ILE A 60 7.63 -13.78 6.10
C ILE A 60 6.37 -14.64 6.32
N VAL A 61 5.89 -15.29 5.27
CA VAL A 61 4.64 -16.06 5.29
C VAL A 61 4.76 -17.30 6.16
N MET A 62 5.88 -18.03 6.08
CA MET A 62 6.15 -19.18 6.95
C MET A 62 6.23 -18.78 8.42
N GLY A 63 6.82 -17.63 8.74
CA GLY A 63 6.82 -17.13 10.12
C GLY A 63 5.41 -16.88 10.68
N LEU A 64 4.45 -16.46 9.85
CA LEU A 64 3.04 -16.32 10.25
C LEU A 64 2.35 -17.69 10.38
N ILE A 65 2.62 -18.62 9.46
CA ILE A 65 2.08 -20.00 9.47
C ILE A 65 2.56 -20.76 10.71
N GLU A 66 3.84 -20.68 11.04
CA GLU A 66 4.45 -21.35 12.20
C GLU A 66 3.86 -20.86 13.53
N ARG A 67 3.55 -19.56 13.61
CA ARG A 67 2.88 -18.94 14.77
C ARG A 67 1.37 -19.21 14.82
N ARG A 68 0.80 -19.83 13.78
CA ARG A 68 -0.65 -20.09 13.63
C ARG A 68 -1.50 -18.82 13.76
N VAL A 69 -0.99 -17.71 13.23
CA VAL A 69 -1.70 -16.42 13.18
C VAL A 69 -2.17 -16.12 11.75
N PRO A 70 -3.19 -15.25 11.56
CA PRO A 70 -3.64 -14.89 10.22
C PRO A 70 -2.50 -14.33 9.37
N ILE A 71 -2.41 -14.75 8.11
CA ILE A 71 -1.44 -14.19 7.16
C ILE A 71 -1.89 -12.76 6.85
N THR A 72 -1.15 -11.78 7.39
CA THR A 72 -1.51 -10.37 7.24
C THR A 72 -0.69 -9.76 6.11
N LEU A 73 -1.37 -9.24 5.10
CA LEU A 73 -0.79 -8.44 4.02
C LEU A 73 -1.11 -6.98 4.28
N VAL A 74 -0.15 -6.08 4.07
CA VAL A 74 -0.37 -4.62 4.21
C VAL A 74 -0.12 -3.91 2.90
N LEU A 75 -1.14 -3.22 2.41
CA LEU A 75 -1.21 -2.59 1.09
C LEU A 75 -1.48 -1.09 1.23
N PRO A 76 -0.53 -0.20 0.88
CA PRO A 76 -0.84 1.21 0.71
C PRO A 76 -1.47 1.43 -0.62
N SER A 77 -2.72 1.89 -0.57
CA SER A 77 -3.53 2.08 -1.75
C SER A 77 -4.84 2.79 -1.39
N PHE A 78 -5.63 3.03 -2.44
CA PHE A 78 -6.95 3.67 -2.37
C PHE A 78 -6.94 5.03 -1.63
N PRO A 79 -6.06 5.98 -2.01
CA PRO A 79 -6.01 7.29 -1.36
C PRO A 79 -7.28 8.11 -1.60
N PHE A 80 -7.65 8.23 -2.89
CA PHE A 80 -8.76 9.00 -3.44
C PHE A 80 -8.75 8.86 -4.98
N LYS A 81 -9.80 9.34 -5.66
CA LYS A 81 -9.81 9.50 -7.12
C LYS A 81 -8.92 10.67 -7.58
N SER A 82 -8.35 10.53 -8.78
CA SER A 82 -7.56 11.59 -9.43
C SER A 82 -8.35 12.90 -9.52
N PRO A 83 -7.72 14.07 -9.28
CA PRO A 83 -8.39 15.36 -9.46
C PRO A 83 -8.66 15.70 -10.94
N ASN A 84 -8.08 14.95 -11.88
CA ASN A 84 -8.41 15.06 -13.30
C ASN A 84 -9.70 14.26 -13.61
N SER A 85 -10.85 14.90 -13.41
CA SER A 85 -12.16 14.33 -13.77
C SER A 85 -12.54 14.53 -15.25
N ALA A 86 -11.69 15.16 -16.06
CA ALA A 86 -11.97 15.35 -17.48
C ALA A 86 -11.70 14.06 -18.27
N ASP A 87 -10.54 13.43 -18.00
CA ASP A 87 -10.05 12.33 -18.85
C ASP A 87 -9.66 11.06 -18.08
N LYS A 88 -9.60 11.10 -16.73
CA LYS A 88 -9.06 9.97 -15.94
C LYS A 88 -10.07 9.21 -15.10
N VAL A 89 -11.07 9.88 -14.54
CA VAL A 89 -12.01 9.30 -13.57
C VAL A 89 -13.42 9.80 -13.83
N LEU A 90 -14.42 8.99 -13.48
CA LEU A 90 -15.84 9.32 -13.67
C LEU A 90 -16.38 10.27 -12.58
N GLY A 91 -15.69 10.37 -11.46
CA GLY A 91 -16.08 11.19 -10.32
C GLY A 91 -15.05 11.13 -9.21
N LYS A 92 -15.41 11.69 -8.05
CA LYS A 92 -14.53 11.74 -6.87
C LYS A 92 -14.67 10.55 -5.93
N LEU A 93 -15.80 9.84 -6.01
CA LEU A 93 -16.09 8.67 -5.19
C LEU A 93 -15.55 7.39 -5.85
N PRO A 94 -15.32 6.33 -5.07
CA PRO A 94 -15.07 4.99 -5.61
C PRO A 94 -16.16 4.59 -6.61
N ASP A 95 -15.76 3.86 -7.63
CA ASP A 95 -16.65 3.32 -8.65
C ASP A 95 -16.36 1.83 -8.87
N ARG A 96 -16.83 1.29 -10.00
CA ARG A 96 -16.71 -0.13 -10.33
C ARG A 96 -15.25 -0.60 -10.36
N ALA A 97 -14.28 0.29 -10.60
CA ALA A 97 -12.88 -0.07 -10.56
C ALA A 97 -12.47 -0.52 -9.15
N GLU A 98 -12.76 0.28 -8.12
CA GLU A 98 -12.43 -0.07 -6.74
C GLU A 98 -13.20 -1.32 -6.28
N GLU A 99 -14.47 -1.46 -6.66
CA GLU A 99 -15.28 -2.64 -6.34
C GLU A 99 -14.62 -3.94 -6.83
N LEU A 100 -14.22 -3.96 -8.11
CA LEU A 100 -13.59 -5.12 -8.73
C LEU A 100 -12.22 -5.41 -8.12
N SER A 101 -11.45 -4.37 -7.80
CA SER A 101 -10.16 -4.51 -7.12
C SER A 101 -10.33 -5.13 -5.73
N LEU A 102 -11.24 -4.60 -4.90
CA LEU A 102 -11.51 -5.10 -3.56
C LEU A 102 -12.04 -6.54 -3.59
N THR A 103 -12.95 -6.85 -4.52
CA THR A 103 -13.49 -8.21 -4.69
C THR A 103 -12.40 -9.21 -5.10
N ARG A 104 -11.42 -8.79 -5.90
CA ARG A 104 -10.27 -9.64 -6.27
C ARG A 104 -9.38 -9.92 -5.06
N LEU A 105 -9.12 -8.91 -4.23
CA LEU A 105 -8.34 -9.07 -3.00
C LEU A 105 -9.06 -9.96 -1.98
N GLU A 106 -10.37 -9.79 -1.82
CA GLU A 106 -11.20 -10.65 -0.97
C GLU A 106 -11.13 -12.12 -1.41
N ARG A 107 -11.28 -12.37 -2.72
CA ARG A 107 -11.19 -13.73 -3.27
C ARG A 107 -9.88 -14.40 -2.92
N PHE A 108 -8.76 -13.69 -3.11
CA PHE A 108 -7.44 -14.19 -2.74
C PHE A 108 -7.39 -14.57 -1.25
N CYS A 109 -7.85 -13.71 -0.34
CA CYS A 109 -7.85 -14.01 1.10
C CYS A 109 -8.70 -15.23 1.43
N ARG A 110 -9.91 -15.35 0.85
CA ARG A 110 -10.81 -16.49 1.06
C ARG A 110 -10.18 -17.81 0.59
N GLU A 111 -9.58 -17.82 -0.60
CA GLU A 111 -8.94 -19.03 -1.14
C GLU A 111 -7.74 -19.46 -0.30
N VAL A 112 -7.03 -18.52 0.34
CA VAL A 112 -5.98 -18.83 1.31
C VAL A 112 -6.57 -19.38 2.62
N GLU A 113 -7.65 -18.77 3.14
CA GLU A 113 -8.32 -19.21 4.36
C GLU A 113 -8.91 -20.63 4.25
N GLU A 114 -9.43 -21.00 3.08
CA GLU A 114 -9.95 -22.36 2.80
C GLU A 114 -8.90 -23.46 3.10
N ALA A 115 -7.61 -23.16 2.89
CA ALA A 115 -6.50 -24.07 3.20
C ALA A 115 -5.83 -23.79 4.56
N TYR A 116 -5.98 -22.58 5.10
CA TYR A 116 -5.35 -22.12 6.33
C TYR A 116 -6.39 -21.54 7.31
N PRO A 117 -6.89 -22.34 8.27
CA PRO A 117 -7.97 -21.90 9.17
C PRO A 117 -7.74 -20.62 9.98
N PRO A 118 -6.50 -20.24 10.39
CA PRO A 118 -6.27 -18.92 11.00
C PRO A 118 -6.53 -17.75 10.04
N GLY A 119 -6.62 -18.00 8.74
CA GLY A 119 -7.08 -17.06 7.73
C GLY A 119 -6.00 -16.16 7.14
N CYS A 120 -6.46 -15.29 6.25
CA CYS A 120 -5.65 -14.31 5.53
C CYS A 120 -6.40 -12.99 5.52
N ARG A 121 -5.71 -11.87 5.71
CA ARG A 121 -6.33 -10.54 5.66
C ARG A 121 -5.45 -9.54 4.96
N ILE A 122 -6.09 -8.58 4.31
CA ILE A 122 -5.42 -7.43 3.69
C ILE A 122 -5.80 -6.18 4.47
N VAL A 123 -4.78 -5.50 4.99
CA VAL A 123 -4.90 -4.16 5.55
C VAL A 123 -4.64 -3.15 4.45
N ILE A 124 -5.67 -2.42 4.03
CA ILE A 124 -5.55 -1.23 3.21
C ILE A 124 -5.08 -0.09 4.11
N PHE A 125 -3.81 0.27 3.99
CA PHE A 125 -3.21 1.37 4.74
C PHE A 125 -3.29 2.66 3.89
N SER A 126 -4.32 3.48 4.11
CA SER A 126 -4.60 4.65 3.27
C SER A 126 -3.39 5.60 3.22
N ASP A 127 -2.96 5.92 2.00
CA ASP A 127 -1.94 6.93 1.70
C ASP A 127 -2.56 8.29 1.31
N GLY A 128 -3.88 8.45 1.45
CA GLY A 128 -4.59 9.68 1.08
C GLY A 128 -4.03 10.91 1.78
N ARG A 129 -3.95 10.87 3.12
CA ARG A 129 -3.41 11.97 3.95
C ARG A 129 -1.94 12.29 3.68
N VAL A 130 -1.22 11.37 3.02
CA VAL A 130 0.18 11.55 2.63
C VAL A 130 0.30 12.53 1.47
N PHE A 131 -0.64 12.48 0.52
CA PHE A 131 -0.49 13.14 -0.78
C PHE A 131 -1.61 14.13 -1.14
N ASN A 132 -2.71 14.19 -0.39
CA ASN A 132 -3.91 14.92 -0.81
C ASN A 132 -3.66 16.40 -1.13
N ASP A 133 -2.92 17.12 -0.28
CA ASP A 133 -2.57 18.53 -0.49
C ASP A 133 -1.64 18.72 -1.69
N LEU A 134 -0.66 17.83 -1.88
CA LEU A 134 0.25 17.85 -3.03
C LEU A 134 -0.48 17.63 -4.35
N LEU A 135 -1.60 16.91 -4.32
CA LEU A 135 -2.43 16.63 -5.48
C LEU A 135 -3.67 17.55 -5.57
N GLY A 136 -3.81 18.53 -4.68
CA GLY A 136 -4.95 19.45 -4.68
C GLY A 136 -6.30 18.80 -4.36
N VAL A 137 -6.30 17.65 -3.68
CA VAL A 137 -7.49 16.95 -3.21
C VAL A 137 -7.82 17.42 -1.79
N SER A 138 -9.04 17.93 -1.61
CA SER A 138 -9.52 18.42 -0.32
C SER A 138 -9.69 17.27 0.68
N LEU A 139 -9.51 17.54 1.98
CA LEU A 139 -9.80 16.54 3.02
C LEU A 139 -11.25 16.07 2.98
N ARG A 140 -12.19 16.94 2.59
CA ARG A 140 -13.61 16.58 2.40
C ARG A 140 -13.76 15.48 1.35
N ASP A 141 -13.15 15.67 0.18
CA ASP A 141 -13.24 14.70 -0.93
C ASP A 141 -12.53 13.39 -0.58
N LEU A 142 -11.37 13.46 0.09
CA LEU A 142 -10.66 12.29 0.60
C LEU A 142 -11.54 11.48 1.57
N TYR A 143 -12.10 12.12 2.60
CA TYR A 143 -12.92 11.42 3.58
C TYR A 143 -14.22 10.90 2.97
N ALA A 144 -14.82 11.62 2.03
CA ALA A 144 -15.98 11.12 1.28
C ALA A 144 -15.62 9.83 0.50
N PHE A 145 -14.46 9.80 -0.14
CA PHE A 145 -13.96 8.60 -0.82
C PHE A 145 -13.74 7.44 0.16
N GLU A 146 -13.07 7.68 1.29
CA GLU A 146 -12.81 6.65 2.31
C GLU A 146 -14.09 6.07 2.93
N ILE A 147 -15.07 6.94 3.23
CA ILE A 147 -16.38 6.52 3.77
C ILE A 147 -17.09 5.62 2.76
N GLU A 148 -17.11 6.03 1.50
CA GLU A 148 -17.79 5.28 0.44
C GLU A 148 -17.08 3.94 0.16
N LEU A 149 -15.75 3.92 0.17
CA LEU A 149 -14.97 2.69 0.00
C LEU A 149 -15.27 1.67 1.11
N LYS A 150 -15.32 2.14 2.37
CA LYS A 150 -15.70 1.32 3.52
C LYS A 150 -17.15 0.83 3.43
N ARG A 151 -18.07 1.67 2.90
CA ARG A 151 -19.45 1.29 2.64
C ARG A 151 -19.52 0.15 1.60
N MET A 152 -18.77 0.25 0.50
CA MET A 152 -18.71 -0.79 -0.54
C MET A 152 -18.21 -2.13 0.02
N VAL A 153 -17.12 -2.11 0.82
CA VAL A 153 -16.60 -3.31 1.51
C VAL A 153 -17.67 -3.96 2.39
N LYS A 154 -18.38 -3.15 3.19
CA LYS A 154 -19.43 -3.63 4.09
C LYS A 154 -20.61 -4.23 3.34
N GLU A 155 -21.09 -3.56 2.29
CA GLU A 155 -22.26 -3.99 1.52
C GLU A 155 -21.99 -5.24 0.67
N ALA A 156 -20.78 -5.36 0.14
CA ALA A 156 -20.35 -6.56 -0.57
C ALA A 156 -19.99 -7.73 0.37
N GLY A 157 -19.97 -7.51 1.69
CA GLY A 157 -19.66 -8.53 2.69
C GLY A 157 -18.21 -9.01 2.63
N LEU A 158 -17.27 -8.14 2.25
CA LEU A 158 -15.85 -8.51 2.16
C LEU A 158 -15.24 -8.50 3.57
N THR A 159 -15.07 -9.68 4.16
CA THR A 159 -14.70 -9.83 5.58
C THR A 159 -13.19 -9.80 5.83
N HIS A 160 -12.37 -9.96 4.78
CA HIS A 160 -10.92 -10.02 4.90
C HIS A 160 -10.22 -8.68 4.65
N ILE A 161 -10.97 -7.67 4.20
CA ILE A 161 -10.47 -6.34 3.93
C ILE A 161 -10.60 -5.46 5.17
N CYS A 162 -9.46 -5.07 5.72
CA CYS A 162 -9.33 -4.15 6.85
C CYS A 162 -8.82 -2.79 6.37
N PHE A 163 -9.15 -1.73 7.11
CA PHE A 163 -8.66 -0.37 6.81
C PHE A 163 -7.86 0.17 7.99
N ASP A 164 -6.74 0.79 7.67
CA ASP A 164 -5.92 1.53 8.63
C ASP A 164 -5.37 2.81 8.00
N SER A 165 -4.84 3.72 8.82
CA SER A 165 -4.22 4.94 8.35
C SER A 165 -3.14 5.43 9.29
N MET A 166 -2.29 6.31 8.77
CA MET A 166 -1.23 6.97 9.52
C MET A 166 -1.74 7.72 10.77
N ASP A 167 -3.00 8.16 10.78
CA ASP A 167 -3.59 8.93 11.87
C ASP A 167 -3.61 8.14 13.19
N ASN A 168 -3.57 6.79 13.13
CA ASN A 168 -3.49 5.92 14.31
C ASN A 168 -2.08 5.82 14.93
N TYR A 169 -1.04 6.29 14.22
CA TYR A 169 0.37 6.09 14.59
C TYR A 169 1.14 7.39 14.82
N VAL A 170 0.44 8.51 14.82
CA VAL A 170 0.98 9.86 15.00
C VAL A 170 0.29 10.56 16.15
N LYS A 171 1.00 11.49 16.79
CA LYS A 171 0.44 12.32 17.86
C LYS A 171 -0.35 13.49 17.27
N ASN A 172 0.17 14.12 16.21
CA ASN A 172 -0.49 15.25 15.58
C ASN A 172 -1.32 14.83 14.36
N VAL A 173 -2.53 14.32 14.61
CA VAL A 173 -3.46 13.88 13.56
C VAL A 173 -3.86 15.02 12.60
N ALA A 174 -3.87 16.27 13.06
CA ALA A 174 -4.21 17.41 12.20
C ALA A 174 -3.16 17.63 11.10
N ASN A 175 -1.88 17.46 11.43
CA ASN A 175 -0.76 17.60 10.50
C ASN A 175 0.32 16.54 10.76
N PRO A 176 0.14 15.32 10.24
CA PRO A 176 0.97 14.17 10.62
C PRO A 176 2.29 14.08 9.86
N ILE A 177 2.44 14.82 8.76
CA ILE A 177 3.59 14.70 7.86
C ILE A 177 4.92 15.11 8.52
N PRO A 178 5.03 16.28 9.20
CA PRO A 178 6.30 16.67 9.83
C PRO A 178 6.79 15.64 10.86
N GLU A 179 5.87 15.09 11.67
CA GLU A 179 6.19 14.08 12.68
C GLU A 179 6.81 12.83 12.05
N ILE A 180 6.24 12.32 10.96
CA ILE A 180 6.75 11.13 10.27
C ILE A 180 8.09 11.42 9.59
N LEU A 181 8.23 12.58 8.95
CA LEU A 181 9.49 12.96 8.30
C LEU A 181 10.62 13.11 9.31
N GLU A 182 10.35 13.63 10.50
CA GLU A 182 11.31 13.74 11.59
C GLU A 182 11.62 12.36 12.19
N ARG A 183 10.59 11.59 12.55
CA ARG A 183 10.70 10.25 13.16
C ARG A 183 11.60 9.30 12.37
N PHE A 184 11.51 9.35 11.04
CA PHE A 184 12.27 8.46 10.15
C PHE A 184 13.47 9.15 9.48
N ASN A 185 13.92 10.30 9.99
CA ASN A 185 15.09 11.05 9.51
C ASN A 185 15.05 11.41 8.02
N VAL A 186 13.85 11.70 7.50
CA VAL A 186 13.58 12.03 6.10
C VAL A 186 13.53 13.52 5.85
N LEU A 187 13.30 14.33 6.89
CA LEU A 187 13.11 15.78 6.77
C LEU A 187 14.25 16.50 6.04
N HIS A 188 15.49 16.04 6.24
CA HIS A 188 16.70 16.67 5.70
C HIS A 188 17.39 15.84 4.59
N MET A 189 16.72 14.81 4.06
CA MET A 189 17.29 14.04 2.95
C MET A 189 17.44 14.89 1.69
N ASP A 190 18.66 14.96 1.14
CA ASP A 190 18.92 15.67 -0.11
C ASP A 190 18.58 14.79 -1.32
N PHE A 191 17.32 14.85 -1.76
CA PHE A 191 16.90 14.13 -2.97
C PHE A 191 17.55 14.67 -4.24
N ASP A 192 18.06 15.91 -4.28
CA ASP A 192 18.75 16.42 -5.48
C ASP A 192 20.04 15.65 -5.75
N VAL A 193 20.81 15.37 -4.70
CA VAL A 193 22.00 14.51 -4.79
C VAL A 193 21.59 13.08 -5.16
N ARG A 194 20.63 12.50 -4.44
CA ARG A 194 20.21 11.10 -4.66
C ARG A 194 19.62 10.85 -6.05
N ILE A 195 18.83 11.79 -6.59
CA ILE A 195 18.30 11.71 -7.97
C ILE A 195 19.44 11.70 -9.00
N LYS A 196 20.54 12.42 -8.74
CA LYS A 196 21.71 12.44 -9.63
C LYS A 196 22.51 11.14 -9.52
N THR A 197 22.71 10.61 -8.32
CA THR A 197 23.64 9.51 -8.07
C THR A 197 23.00 8.11 -8.10
N GLU A 198 21.72 7.98 -7.76
CA GLU A 198 21.02 6.69 -7.62
C GLU A 198 19.96 6.50 -8.71
N SER A 199 20.16 5.51 -9.59
CA SER A 199 19.26 5.24 -10.73
C SER A 199 17.83 4.89 -10.31
N ALA A 200 17.65 4.09 -9.25
CA ALA A 200 16.34 3.72 -8.73
C ALA A 200 15.55 4.93 -8.19
N ILE A 201 16.23 5.84 -7.48
CA ILE A 201 15.65 7.08 -6.96
C ILE A 201 15.27 8.01 -8.12
N ARG A 202 16.14 8.13 -9.13
CA ARG A 202 15.85 8.89 -10.35
C ARG A 202 14.63 8.35 -11.10
N ASN A 203 14.50 7.04 -11.22
CA ASN A 203 13.35 6.41 -11.88
C ASN A 203 12.05 6.69 -11.13
N THR A 204 12.09 6.67 -9.80
CA THR A 204 10.95 7.04 -8.94
C THR A 204 10.55 8.51 -9.17
N TYR A 205 11.52 9.43 -9.13
CA TYR A 205 11.30 10.85 -9.43
C TYR A 205 10.67 11.08 -10.80
N CYS A 206 11.20 10.43 -11.84
CA CYS A 206 10.67 10.52 -13.20
C CYS A 206 9.24 9.98 -13.30
N SER A 207 8.92 8.91 -12.58
CA SER A 207 7.58 8.31 -12.55
C SER A 207 6.58 9.24 -11.87
N PHE A 208 6.95 9.87 -10.74
CA PHE A 208 6.12 10.89 -10.10
C PHE A 208 5.94 12.12 -10.99
N CYS A 209 6.97 12.60 -11.68
CA CYS A 209 6.81 13.70 -12.63
C CYS A 209 5.78 13.36 -13.72
N LYS A 210 5.87 12.17 -14.34
CA LYS A 210 4.92 11.72 -15.37
C LYS A 210 3.50 11.59 -14.82
N PHE A 211 3.36 11.06 -13.61
CA PHE A 211 2.07 10.97 -12.92
C PHE A 211 1.46 12.37 -12.73
N LEU A 212 2.21 13.31 -12.19
CA LEU A 212 1.77 14.68 -11.92
C LEU A 212 1.39 15.46 -13.19
N GLU A 213 2.11 15.26 -14.29
CA GLU A 213 1.77 15.86 -15.59
C GLU A 213 0.34 15.48 -16.03
N ARG A 214 -0.06 14.23 -15.82
CA ARG A 214 -1.37 13.71 -16.24
C ARG A 214 -2.47 13.97 -15.21
N ASP A 215 -2.19 13.73 -13.93
CA ASP A 215 -3.17 13.80 -12.86
C ASP A 215 -3.55 15.24 -12.51
N LEU A 216 -2.62 16.17 -12.69
CA LEU A 216 -2.88 17.60 -12.46
C LEU A 216 -3.08 18.37 -13.78
N ALA A 217 -3.36 17.68 -14.90
CA ALA A 217 -3.52 18.30 -16.22
C ALA A 217 -4.45 19.54 -16.23
N PRO A 218 -5.60 19.55 -15.53
CA PRO A 218 -6.43 20.75 -15.43
C PRO A 218 -5.75 21.96 -14.76
N GLN A 219 -4.80 21.74 -13.85
CA GLN A 219 -4.04 22.80 -13.17
C GLN A 219 -2.95 23.41 -14.07
N TRP A 220 -2.58 22.72 -15.14
CA TRP A 220 -1.52 23.15 -16.06
C TRP A 220 -2.04 23.98 -17.24
N VAL A 221 -3.36 24.13 -17.39
CA VAL A 221 -3.99 24.89 -18.48
C VAL A 221 -3.46 26.34 -18.48
N GLY A 222 -2.97 26.78 -19.64
CA GLY A 222 -2.36 28.12 -19.82
C GLY A 222 -0.90 28.24 -19.37
N MET A 223 -0.30 27.20 -18.76
CA MET A 223 1.12 27.21 -18.41
C MET A 223 2.02 26.79 -19.58
N SER A 224 3.24 27.33 -19.63
CA SER A 224 4.25 26.82 -20.56
C SER A 224 4.73 25.43 -20.13
N ARG A 225 5.14 24.61 -21.10
CA ARG A 225 5.68 23.26 -20.84
C ARG A 225 6.84 23.26 -19.85
N THR A 226 7.71 24.28 -19.92
CA THR A 226 8.84 24.44 -19.00
C THR A 226 8.38 24.76 -17.57
N ALA A 227 7.37 25.63 -17.42
CA ALA A 227 6.79 25.95 -16.12
C ALA A 227 6.10 24.73 -15.48
N MET A 228 5.31 23.98 -16.25
CA MET A 228 4.68 22.73 -15.82
C MET A 228 5.72 21.73 -15.31
N LYS A 229 6.73 21.40 -16.13
CA LYS A 229 7.78 20.44 -15.74
C LYS A 229 8.52 20.85 -14.47
N ARG A 230 8.80 22.14 -14.31
CA ARG A 230 9.44 22.67 -13.10
C ARG A 230 8.54 22.49 -11.86
N ASN A 231 7.24 22.74 -11.99
CA ASN A 231 6.29 22.55 -10.89
C ASN A 231 6.10 21.07 -10.55
N CYS A 232 5.95 20.19 -11.54
CA CYS A 232 5.93 18.74 -11.35
C CYS A 232 7.18 18.26 -10.60
N GLY A 233 8.36 18.76 -10.97
CA GLY A 233 9.61 18.40 -10.28
C GLY A 233 9.65 18.82 -8.81
N LYS A 234 9.09 19.99 -8.46
CA LYS A 234 9.00 20.43 -7.06
C LYS A 234 8.06 19.52 -6.25
N ILE A 235 6.86 19.26 -6.79
CA ILE A 235 5.86 18.41 -6.12
C ILE A 235 6.38 16.97 -6.01
N ALA A 236 7.01 16.44 -7.06
CA ALA A 236 7.58 15.09 -7.06
C ALA A 236 8.60 14.89 -5.94
N LYS A 237 9.48 15.86 -5.68
CA LYS A 237 10.43 15.78 -4.55
C LYS A 237 9.72 15.74 -3.19
N GLN A 238 8.66 16.54 -3.01
CA GLN A 238 7.86 16.50 -1.78
C GLN A 238 7.18 15.13 -1.63
N MET A 239 6.60 14.59 -2.70
CA MET A 239 6.05 13.23 -2.71
C MET A 239 7.11 12.19 -2.35
N MET A 240 8.36 12.32 -2.81
CA MET A 240 9.43 11.39 -2.47
C MET A 240 9.78 11.40 -0.97
N HIS A 241 9.93 12.58 -0.36
CA HIS A 241 10.11 12.68 1.10
C HIS A 241 8.96 11.98 1.84
N ARG A 242 7.72 12.36 1.51
CA ARG A 242 6.54 11.82 2.19
C ARG A 242 6.40 10.32 1.98
N ASN A 243 6.66 9.81 0.78
CA ASN A 243 6.62 8.37 0.48
C ASN A 243 7.67 7.58 1.26
N VAL A 244 8.90 8.09 1.43
CA VAL A 244 9.92 7.42 2.24
C VAL A 244 9.50 7.36 3.70
N GLY A 245 9.07 8.49 4.28
CA GLY A 245 8.61 8.51 5.67
C GLY A 245 7.38 7.63 5.90
N PHE A 246 6.41 7.68 5.00
CA PHE A 246 5.21 6.85 5.06
C PHE A 246 5.53 5.36 4.87
N SER A 247 6.40 4.98 3.93
CA SER A 247 6.82 3.59 3.78
C SER A 247 7.47 3.07 5.06
N ALA A 248 8.35 3.85 5.68
CA ALA A 248 8.99 3.49 6.94
C ALA A 248 7.98 3.38 8.10
N LEU A 249 6.96 4.26 8.14
CA LEU A 249 5.88 4.14 9.12
C LEU A 249 5.13 2.83 8.99
N VAL A 250 4.81 2.40 7.76
CA VAL A 250 4.09 1.14 7.58
C VAL A 250 4.96 -0.05 7.95
N ASP A 251 6.24 -0.04 7.58
CA ASP A 251 7.17 -1.11 7.95
C ASP A 251 7.33 -1.21 9.49
N ASP A 252 7.33 -0.08 10.20
CA ASP A 252 7.37 -0.02 11.67
C ASP A 252 6.04 -0.43 12.33
N SER A 253 4.90 -0.13 11.69
CA SER A 253 3.56 -0.44 12.21
C SER A 253 3.15 -1.89 11.96
N TYR A 254 3.69 -2.51 10.90
CA TYR A 254 3.37 -3.85 10.44
C TYR A 254 4.65 -4.68 10.16
N PRO A 255 5.53 -4.87 11.16
CA PRO A 255 6.87 -5.46 10.95
C PRO A 255 6.84 -6.93 10.50
N ASP A 256 5.78 -7.66 10.85
CA ASP A 256 5.60 -9.07 10.49
C ASP A 256 4.71 -9.28 9.26
N ALA A 257 4.11 -8.22 8.70
CA ALA A 257 3.17 -8.35 7.60
C ALA A 257 3.89 -8.50 6.25
N LEU A 258 3.27 -9.24 5.33
CA LEU A 258 3.73 -9.26 3.95
C LEU A 258 3.39 -7.92 3.28
N ARG A 259 4.43 -7.21 2.85
CA ARG A 259 4.30 -5.89 2.25
C ARG A 259 3.99 -5.99 0.76
N ILE A 260 2.77 -5.63 0.36
CA ILE A 260 2.35 -5.61 -1.05
C ILE A 260 2.17 -4.18 -1.57
N SER A 261 2.22 -3.99 -2.89
CA SER A 261 2.14 -2.67 -3.50
C SER A 261 1.44 -2.64 -4.85
N ILE A 262 0.86 -1.49 -5.16
CA ILE A 262 0.32 -1.15 -6.48
C ILE A 262 1.38 -0.62 -7.45
N HIS A 263 2.61 -0.38 -6.98
CA HIS A 263 3.70 0.13 -7.79
C HIS A 263 4.50 -1.00 -8.44
N GLN A 264 5.01 -0.73 -9.64
CA GLN A 264 5.86 -1.66 -10.37
C GLN A 264 7.25 -1.72 -9.71
N TYR A 265 7.50 -2.79 -8.96
CA TYR A 265 8.82 -3.17 -8.47
C TYR A 265 9.40 -4.29 -9.33
N ASN A 266 10.70 -4.58 -9.17
CA ASN A 266 11.33 -5.75 -9.78
C ASN A 266 11.02 -7.06 -9.04
N ASN A 267 10.03 -7.05 -8.13
CA ASN A 267 9.64 -8.16 -7.26
C ASN A 267 10.77 -8.78 -6.41
N ALA A 268 11.92 -8.11 -6.24
CA ALA A 268 13.02 -8.61 -5.40
C ALA A 268 12.78 -8.42 -3.89
N GLY A 269 11.63 -7.88 -3.50
CA GLY A 269 11.35 -7.43 -2.14
C GLY A 269 12.00 -6.08 -1.78
N PRO A 270 11.69 -5.52 -0.60
CA PRO A 270 10.78 -6.06 0.42
C PRO A 270 9.30 -5.90 0.07
N LYS A 271 8.98 -5.26 -1.06
CA LYS A 271 7.61 -5.01 -1.54
C LYS A 271 7.32 -5.88 -2.76
N PHE A 272 6.11 -6.43 -2.82
CA PHE A 272 5.65 -7.36 -3.85
C PHE A 272 4.41 -6.86 -4.60
#